data_AF-A0A924R464-F1
#
_entry.id   AF-A0A924R464-F1
#
_cell.length_a   1.000
_cell.length_b   1.000
_cell.length_c   1.000
_cell.angle_alpha   90.00
_cell.angle_beta   90.00
_cell.angle_gamma   90.00
#
_symmetry.space_group_name_H-M   'P 1'
#
loop_
_entity.id
_entity.type
_entity.pdbx_description
1 polymer ?
#
loop_
_entity_poly.entity_id
_entity_poly.type
_entity_poly.pdbx_seq_one_letter_code
_entity_poly.pdbx_strand_id
1 'polypeptide(L)'
;MSARENILARIRGQSGKAAATSEAELAAVRAHISRHERGPVPTFAMHDPVQHFIEECARLTTTIKEVAGLADVPREGARYIASAS
;
A
#
# COMPACT_ATOMS: atom_id res chain seq x y z
N MET A 1 -9.76 -31.44 6.89
CA MET A 1 -8.87 -30.26 6.97
C MET A 1 -7.51 -30.61 6.39
N SER A 2 -6.93 -29.70 5.61
CA SER A 2 -5.60 -29.85 5.01
C SER A 2 -4.48 -29.50 6.01
N ALA A 3 -3.25 -29.98 5.76
CA ALA A 3 -2.08 -29.66 6.57
C ALA A 3 -1.85 -28.13 6.70
N ARG A 4 -2.17 -27.37 5.64
CA ARG A 4 -2.10 -25.90 5.63
C ARG A 4 -3.06 -25.27 6.64
N GLU A 5 -4.29 -25.77 6.72
CA GLU A 5 -5.30 -25.25 7.66
C GLU A 5 -4.87 -25.46 9.12
N ASN A 6 -4.29 -26.62 9.42
CA ASN A 6 -3.80 -26.95 10.76
C ASN A 6 -2.63 -26.07 11.21
N ILE A 7 -1.66 -25.82 10.33
CA ILE A 7 -0.52 -24.93 10.60
C ILE A 7 -1.02 -23.51 10.89
N LEU A 8 -1.91 -22.99 10.06
CA LEU A 8 -2.46 -21.64 10.23
C LEU A 8 -3.31 -21.53 11.51
N ALA A 9 -4.06 -22.58 11.87
CA ALA A 9 -4.83 -22.62 13.11
C ALA A 9 -3.92 -22.56 14.35
N ARG A 10 -2.81 -23.32 14.36
CA ARG A 10 -1.83 -23.31 15.43
C ARG A 10 -1.14 -21.94 15.58
N ILE A 11 -0.73 -21.33 14.48
CA ILE A 11 -0.10 -20.00 14.49
C ILE A 11 -1.06 -18.97 15.09
N ARG A 12 -2.34 -18.98 14.69
CA ARG A 12 -3.36 -18.08 15.23
C ARG A 12 -3.55 -18.27 16.74
N GLY A 13 -3.66 -19.52 17.19
CA GLY A 13 -3.83 -19.85 18.62
C GLY A 13 -2.67 -19.39 19.52
N GLN A 14 -1.45 -19.28 18.97
CA GLN A 14 -0.26 -18.86 19.72
C GLN A 14 0.06 -17.36 19.63
N SER A 15 -0.58 -16.62 18.71
CA SER A 15 -0.24 -15.23 18.41
C SER A 15 -0.90 -14.19 19.33
N GLY A 16 -1.68 -14.60 20.34
CA GLY A 16 -2.42 -13.69 21.25
C GLY A 16 -3.51 -12.86 20.57
N LYS A 17 -3.74 -13.05 19.26
CA LYS A 17 -4.82 -12.42 18.49
C LYS A 17 -6.03 -13.36 18.48
N ALA A 18 -7.19 -12.82 18.83
CA ALA A 18 -8.43 -13.58 18.87
C ALA A 18 -8.81 -14.09 17.46
N ALA A 19 -9.06 -15.41 17.36
CA ALA A 19 -9.72 -16.14 16.26
C ALA A 19 -9.35 -15.75 14.82
N ALA A 20 -10.07 -16.31 13.84
CA ALA A 20 -10.05 -15.79 12.48
C ALA A 20 -10.88 -14.50 12.42
N THR A 21 -10.50 -13.55 11.56
CA THR A 21 -11.26 -12.30 11.36
C THR A 21 -12.72 -12.63 11.01
N SER A 22 -13.64 -12.07 11.77
CA SER A 22 -15.08 -12.25 11.57
C SER A 22 -15.57 -11.57 10.29
N GLU A 23 -16.70 -12.02 9.75
CA GLU A 23 -17.32 -11.37 8.59
C GLU A 23 -17.71 -9.91 8.88
N ALA A 24 -18.11 -9.61 10.12
CA ALA A 24 -18.42 -8.27 10.56
C ALA A 24 -17.19 -7.35 10.53
N GLU A 25 -16.03 -7.83 10.98
CA GLU A 25 -14.77 -7.09 10.89
C GLU A 25 -14.35 -6.88 9.43
N LEU A 26 -14.47 -7.91 8.58
CA LEU A 26 -14.18 -7.77 7.15
C LEU A 26 -15.10 -6.76 6.46
N ALA A 27 -16.39 -6.76 6.82
CA ALA A 27 -17.36 -5.80 6.31
C ALA A 27 -17.03 -4.36 6.77
N ALA A 28 -16.65 -4.18 8.04
CA ALA A 28 -16.25 -2.89 8.57
C ALA A 28 -14.99 -2.34 7.89
N VAL A 29 -13.97 -3.18 7.66
CA VAL A 29 -12.74 -2.79 6.95
C VAL A 29 -13.05 -2.40 5.50
N ARG A 30 -13.85 -3.19 4.78
CA ARG A 30 -14.24 -2.86 3.40
C ARG A 30 -15.01 -1.54 3.35
N ALA A 31 -15.93 -1.31 4.28
CA ALA A 31 -16.66 -0.07 4.38
C ALA A 31 -15.72 1.12 4.65
N HIS A 32 -14.73 0.97 5.54
CA HIS A 32 -13.75 2.00 5.82
C HIS A 32 -12.88 2.33 4.59
N ILE A 33 -12.32 1.32 3.93
CA ILE A 33 -11.53 1.50 2.70
C ILE A 33 -12.36 2.20 1.62
N SER A 34 -13.62 1.80 1.45
CA SER A 34 -14.51 2.36 0.42
C SER A 34 -14.87 3.83 0.65
N ARG A 35 -14.76 4.35 1.88
CA ARG A 35 -15.05 5.76 2.17
C ARG A 35 -14.02 6.72 1.56
N HIS A 36 -12.79 6.26 1.32
CA HIS A 36 -11.71 7.07 0.75
C HIS A 36 -11.56 8.46 1.42
N GLU A 37 -11.82 8.54 2.72
CA GLU A 37 -11.70 9.79 3.48
C GLU A 37 -10.25 10.26 3.44
N ARG A 38 -10.00 11.37 2.75
CA ARG A 38 -8.68 11.99 2.74
C ARG A 38 -8.52 12.82 4.00
N GLY A 39 -7.43 12.59 4.71
CA GLY A 39 -7.01 13.47 5.81
C GLY A 39 -6.62 14.86 5.31
N PRO A 40 -6.36 15.79 6.25
CA PRO A 40 -5.86 17.13 5.90
C PRO A 40 -4.55 17.03 5.11
N VAL A 41 -4.46 17.81 4.03
CA VAL A 41 -3.27 17.88 3.18
C VAL A 41 -2.30 18.91 3.78
N PRO A 42 -0.97 18.67 3.75
CA PRO A 42 0.00 19.65 4.21
C PRO A 42 -0.12 20.97 3.44
N THR A 43 -0.10 22.09 4.16
CA THR A 43 -0.35 23.43 3.58
C THR A 43 0.64 23.78 2.47
N PHE A 44 1.90 23.37 2.58
CA PHE A 44 2.94 23.64 1.57
C PHE A 44 2.68 22.92 0.24
N ALA A 45 1.97 21.78 0.26
CA ALA A 45 1.67 20.99 -0.93
C ALA A 45 0.34 21.38 -1.61
N MET A 46 -0.39 22.39 -1.10
CA MET A 46 -1.75 22.73 -1.58
C MET A 46 -1.78 23.27 -3.02
N HIS A 47 -0.70 23.90 -3.48
CA HIS A 47 -0.68 24.55 -4.79
C HIS A 47 -0.19 23.63 -5.93
N ASP A 48 0.83 22.81 -5.67
CA ASP A 48 1.34 21.83 -6.64
C ASP A 48 1.95 20.61 -5.91
N PRO A 49 1.10 19.65 -5.48
CA PRO A 49 1.56 18.52 -4.68
C PRO A 49 2.48 17.56 -5.44
N VAL A 50 2.34 17.49 -6.77
CA VAL A 50 3.15 16.61 -7.62
C VAL A 50 4.55 17.19 -7.76
N GLN A 51 4.65 18.48 -8.06
CA GLN A 51 5.95 19.16 -8.15
C GLN A 51 6.67 19.12 -6.80
N HIS A 52 5.96 19.35 -5.70
CA HIS A 52 6.55 19.27 -4.36
C HIS A 52 7.08 17.87 -4.03
N PHE A 53 6.37 16.82 -4.44
CA PHE A 53 6.82 15.44 -4.29
C PHE A 53 8.11 15.17 -5.09
N ILE A 54 8.18 15.66 -6.34
CA ILE A 54 9.36 15.54 -7.20
C ILE A 54 10.59 16.21 -6.55
N GLU A 55 10.41 17.41 -6.02
CA GLU A 55 11.46 18.17 -5.33
C GLU A 55 11.97 17.44 -4.08
N GLU A 56 11.07 16.89 -3.28
CA GLU A 56 11.45 16.11 -2.09
C GLU A 56 12.19 14.81 -2.46
N CYS A 57 11.76 14.12 -3.52
CA CYS A 57 12.49 12.96 -4.02
C CYS A 57 13.89 13.34 -4.50
N ALA A 58 14.06 14.47 -5.20
CA ALA A 58 15.37 14.98 -5.59
C ALA A 58 16.24 15.28 -4.36
N ARG A 59 15.67 15.97 -3.35
CA ARG A 59 16.35 16.30 -2.08
C ARG A 59 16.84 15.07 -1.33
N LEU A 60 16.07 13.97 -1.38
CA LEU A 60 16.39 12.70 -0.72
C LEU A 60 17.20 11.74 -1.61
N THR A 61 17.63 12.16 -2.80
CA THR A 61 18.35 11.30 -3.78
C THR A 61 17.55 10.02 -4.10
N THR A 62 16.23 10.14 -4.16
CA THR A 62 15.32 9.04 -4.47
C THR A 62 15.08 8.97 -5.99
N THR A 63 15.11 7.77 -6.55
CA THR A 63 14.75 7.57 -7.96
C THR A 63 13.24 7.72 -8.16
N ILE A 64 12.85 8.55 -9.11
CA ILE A 64 11.45 8.75 -9.51
C ILE A 64 11.29 8.61 -11.01
N LYS A 65 10.09 8.19 -11.43
CA LYS A 65 9.71 8.08 -12.83
C LYS A 65 8.27 8.50 -13.01
N GLU A 66 8.06 9.53 -13.82
CA GLU A 66 6.73 9.91 -14.29
C GLU A 66 6.29 9.01 -15.44
N VAL A 67 5.00 8.68 -15.44
CA VAL A 67 4.33 7.82 -16.43
C VAL A 67 3.03 8.44 -16.90
N ALA A 68 2.62 8.12 -18.13
CA ALA A 68 1.44 8.73 -18.75
C ALA A 68 0.13 8.29 -18.07
N GLY A 69 0.09 7.11 -17.46
CA GLY A 69 -1.06 6.69 -16.67
C GLY A 69 -0.81 5.46 -15.79
N LEU A 70 -1.82 5.11 -14.99
CA LEU A 70 -1.75 3.98 -14.05
C LEU A 70 -1.42 2.64 -14.71
N ALA A 71 -1.87 2.43 -15.95
CA ALA A 71 -1.58 1.22 -16.71
C ALA A 71 -0.09 1.02 -17.01
N ASP A 72 0.70 2.10 -16.99
CA ASP A 72 2.14 2.08 -17.28
C ASP A 72 2.99 1.75 -16.05
N VAL A 73 2.43 1.87 -14.84
CA VAL A 73 3.14 1.66 -13.57
C VAL A 73 3.79 0.28 -13.48
N PRO A 74 3.12 -0.85 -13.80
CA PRO A 74 3.74 -2.17 -13.70
C PRO A 74 4.94 -2.33 -14.64
N ARG A 75 4.86 -1.77 -15.85
CA ARG A 75 5.92 -1.82 -16.87
C ARG A 75 7.16 -1.05 -16.42
N GLU A 76 6.98 0.16 -15.89
CA GLU A 76 8.11 0.93 -15.36
C GLU A 76 8.72 0.30 -14.10
N GLY A 77 7.90 -0.30 -13.24
CA GLY A 77 8.38 -1.07 -12.08
C GLY A 77 9.28 -2.23 -12.50
N ALA A 78 8.87 -3.00 -13.51
CA ALA A 78 9.68 -4.09 -14.06
C ALA A 78 11.01 -3.58 -14.64
N ARG A 79 10.99 -2.45 -15.37
CA ARG A 79 12.19 -1.81 -15.92
C ARG A 79 13.18 -1.43 -14.81
N TYR A 80 12.70 -0.80 -13.73
CA TYR A 80 13.53 -0.42 -12.59
C TYR A 80 14.21 -1.63 -11.94
N ILE A 81 13.45 -2.70 -11.67
CA ILE A 81 13.99 -3.93 -11.06
C ILE A 81 15.08 -4.56 -11.94
N ALA A 82 14.84 -4.64 -13.25
CA ALA A 82 15.82 -5.18 -14.20
C ALA A 82 17.10 -4.34 -14.27
N SER A 83 17.02 -3.02 -14.10
CA SER A 83 18.19 -2.13 -14.10
C SER A 83 19.00 -2.15 -12.81
N ALA A 84 18.45 -2.71 -11.73
CA ALA A 84 19.09 -2.82 -10.42
C ALA A 84 19.74 -4.19 -10.17
N SER A 85 19.66 -5.11 -11.14
CA SER A 85 20.28 -6.45 -11.14
C SER A 85 21.58 -6.43 -11.94
#